data_AF-A0A1J1DYK5-F1
#
_entry.id   AF-A0A1J1DYK5-F1
#
_cell.length_a   1.000
_cell.length_b   1.000
_cell.length_c   1.000
_cell.angle_alpha   90.00
_cell.angle_beta   90.00
_cell.angle_gamma   90.00
#
_symmetry.space_group_name_H-M   'P 1'
#
loop_
_entity.id
_entity.type
_entity.pdbx_description
1 polymer ?
#
loop_
_entity_poly.entity_id
_entity_poly.type
_entity_poly.pdbx_seq_one_letter_code
_entity_poly.pdbx_strand_id
1 'polypeptide(L)'
;MLLPACGVYAAFLWVGTQRFKAVTNVGRRPTFGGGDVIVESFLPDASENLYGQCVRLEFVARLRDERHFDSAQALKQQIDRDVDTARVLLESATLR
;
A
#
# COMPACT_ATOMS: atom_id res chain seq x y z
N MET A 1 3.81 14.67 -11.60
CA MET A 1 3.55 13.27 -11.21
C MET A 1 2.05 13.12 -11.00
N LEU A 2 1.41 12.15 -11.66
CA LEU A 2 -0.02 11.86 -11.47
C LEU A 2 -0.14 10.66 -10.53
N LEU A 3 -0.92 10.79 -9.46
CA LEU A 3 -1.17 9.74 -8.48
C LEU A 3 -2.69 9.57 -8.29
N PRO A 4 -3.16 8.39 -7.85
CA PRO A 4 -4.53 8.27 -7.38
C PRO A 4 -4.77 9.18 -6.16
N ALA A 5 -6.04 9.38 -5.81
CA ALA A 5 -6.40 10.16 -4.64
C ALA A 5 -5.74 9.62 -3.35
N CYS A 6 -5.63 10.44 -2.32
CA CYS A 6 -5.12 9.97 -1.05
C CYS A 6 -6.01 8.84 -0.48
N GLY A 7 -5.37 7.84 0.14
CA GLY A 7 -6.06 6.67 0.65
C GLY A 7 -5.18 5.43 0.66
N VAL A 8 -5.81 4.30 0.98
CA VAL A 8 -5.19 2.98 1.03
C VAL A 8 -5.73 2.13 -0.12
N TYR A 9 -4.83 1.40 -0.77
CA TYR A 9 -5.08 0.66 -1.99
C TYR A 9 -4.57 -0.78 -1.87
N ALA A 10 -5.30 -1.72 -2.47
CA ALA A 10 -4.75 -3.02 -2.85
C ALA A 10 -3.93 -2.84 -4.13
N ALA A 11 -2.69 -3.32 -4.12
CA ALA A 11 -1.75 -3.15 -5.22
C ALA A 11 -0.89 -4.39 -5.43
N PHE A 12 -0.27 -4.47 -6.60
CA PHE A 12 0.88 -5.34 -6.83
C PHE A 12 2.17 -4.52 -6.83
N LEU A 13 3.18 -5.00 -6.11
CA LEU A 13 4.53 -4.45 -6.18
C LEU A 13 5.42 -5.45 -6.93
N TRP A 14 6.16 -4.94 -7.91
CA TRP A 14 7.07 -5.72 -8.73
C TRP A 14 8.51 -5.33 -8.47
N VAL A 15 9.36 -6.34 -8.30
CA VAL A 15 10.83 -6.23 -8.23
C VAL A 15 11.39 -7.11 -9.35
N GLY A 16 11.78 -6.49 -10.46
CA GLY A 16 12.08 -7.24 -11.68
C GLY A 16 10.86 -8.05 -12.16
N THR A 17 10.96 -9.38 -12.13
CA THR A 17 9.89 -10.32 -12.52
C THR A 17 9.09 -10.84 -11.32
N GLN A 18 9.56 -10.61 -10.09
CA GLN A 18 8.88 -11.06 -8.89
C GLN A 18 7.75 -10.09 -8.52
N ARG A 19 6.59 -10.64 -8.16
CA ARG A 19 5.39 -9.87 -7.82
C ARG A 19 4.93 -10.19 -6.40
N PHE A 20 4.62 -9.14 -5.66
CA PHE A 20 4.10 -9.20 -4.30
C PHE A 20 2.72 -8.55 -4.23
N LYS A 21 1.82 -9.15 -3.43
CA LYS A 21 0.60 -8.47 -3.01
C LYS A 21 0.98 -7.39 -1.99
N ALA A 22 0.43 -6.20 -2.14
CA ALA A 22 0.73 -5.07 -1.28
C ALA A 22 -0.54 -4.32 -0.86
N VAL A 23 -0.47 -3.75 0.34
CA VAL A 23 -1.36 -2.68 0.78
C VAL A 23 -0.56 -1.39 0.71
N THR A 24 -1.01 -0.45 -0.11
CA THR A 24 -0.27 0.80 -0.38
C THR A 24 -1.06 2.00 0.09
N ASN A 25 -0.45 2.80 0.97
CA ASN A 25 -0.94 4.13 1.32
C ASN A 25 -0.37 5.17 0.34
N VAL A 26 -1.24 6.06 -0.13
CA VAL A 26 -0.90 7.30 -0.82
C VAL A 26 -1.36 8.43 0.09
N GLY A 27 -0.41 9.11 0.73
CA GLY A 27 -0.69 10.05 1.81
C GLY A 27 0.20 11.29 1.78
N ARG A 28 -0.10 12.30 2.59
CA ARG A 28 0.73 13.52 2.70
C ARG A 28 1.46 13.55 4.04
N ARG A 29 2.72 14.01 4.06
CA ARG A 29 3.39 14.37 5.32
C ARG A 29 3.04 15.81 5.71
N PRO A 30 2.31 16.03 6.82
CA PRO A 30 2.00 17.39 7.26
C PRO A 30 3.20 18.12 7.91
N THR A 31 4.20 17.39 8.39
CA THR A 31 5.16 17.91 9.38
C THR A 31 6.40 18.64 8.82
N PHE A 32 6.58 18.73 7.50
CA PHE A 32 7.78 19.35 6.90
C PHE A 32 7.49 20.34 5.77
N GLY A 33 6.48 21.20 5.94
CA GLY A 33 6.35 22.47 5.19
C GLY A 33 6.10 22.40 3.67
N GLY A 34 6.13 21.22 3.06
CA GLY A 34 5.77 20.98 1.66
C GLY A 34 4.88 19.74 1.60
N GLY A 35 3.66 19.90 1.08
CA GLY A 35 2.62 18.87 1.02
C GLY A 35 2.91 17.73 0.04
N ASP A 36 4.12 17.17 0.11
CA ASP A 36 4.57 16.08 -0.73
C ASP A 36 3.75 14.83 -0.44
N VAL A 37 3.30 14.19 -1.52
CA VAL A 37 2.61 12.91 -1.47
C VAL A 37 3.65 11.81 -1.38
N ILE A 38 3.50 10.94 -0.38
CA ILE A 38 4.33 9.76 -0.17
C ILE A 38 3.49 8.53 -0.53
N VAL A 39 4.15 7.55 -1.14
CA VAL A 39 3.58 6.25 -1.46
C VAL A 39 4.33 5.20 -0.65
N GLU A 40 3.63 4.58 0.31
CA GLU A 40 4.21 3.59 1.24
C GLU A 40 3.50 2.25 1.06
N SER A 41 4.25 1.19 0.78
CA SER A 41 3.69 -0.15 0.54
C SER A 41 4.11 -1.11 1.65
N PHE A 42 3.12 -1.80 2.22
CA PHE A 42 3.31 -2.92 3.12
C PHE A 42 3.11 -4.23 2.35
N LEU A 43 4.09 -5.12 2.44
CA LEU A 43 4.11 -6.42 1.75
C LEU A 43 3.98 -7.52 2.81
N PRO A 44 2.77 -8.08 3.04
CA PRO A 44 2.51 -8.98 4.17
C PRO A 44 3.31 -10.28 4.13
N ASP A 45 3.64 -10.73 2.92
CA ASP A 45 4.26 -12.03 2.66
C ASP A 45 5.73 -11.91 2.22
N ALA A 46 6.32 -10.70 2.29
CA ALA A 46 7.71 -10.47 1.91
C ALA A 46 8.62 -10.50 3.15
N SER A 47 9.75 -11.20 3.04
CA SER A 47 10.83 -11.21 4.03
C SER A 47 12.10 -10.49 3.54
N GLU A 48 12.03 -9.88 2.36
CA GLU A 48 13.17 -9.27 1.67
C GLU A 48 13.34 -7.78 2.01
N ASN A 49 14.59 -7.31 2.03
CA ASN A 49 14.89 -5.88 2.12
C ASN A 49 14.96 -5.28 0.71
N LEU A 50 14.01 -4.40 0.39
CA LEU A 50 13.89 -3.77 -0.93
C LEU A 50 14.56 -2.39 -1.02
N TYR A 51 15.35 -1.98 0.00
CA TYR A 51 16.00 -0.67 -0.02
C TYR A 51 17.01 -0.55 -1.17
N GLY A 52 16.96 0.57 -1.88
CA GLY A 52 17.80 0.82 -3.07
C GLY A 52 17.36 0.08 -4.34
N GLN A 53 16.32 -0.76 -4.26
CA GLN A 53 15.77 -1.44 -5.44
C GLN A 53 14.82 -0.53 -6.21
N CYS A 54 14.85 -0.64 -7.54
CA CYS A 54 13.82 -0.05 -8.38
C CYS A 54 12.60 -0.97 -8.38
N VAL A 55 11.42 -0.40 -8.09
CA VAL A 55 10.17 -1.16 -7.99
C VAL A 55 9.11 -0.55 -8.90
N ARG A 56 8.20 -1.39 -9.41
CA ARG A 56 6.98 -0.93 -10.10
C ARG A 56 5.78 -1.23 -9.23
N LEU A 57 4.92 -0.24 -9.05
CA LEU A 57 3.68 -0.38 -8.29
C LEU A 57 2.47 -0.32 -9.23
N GLU A 58 1.55 -1.26 -9.09
CA GLU A 58 0.31 -1.37 -9.85
C GLU A 58 -0.88 -1.30 -8.89
N PHE A 59 -1.59 -0.17 -8.89
CA PHE A 59 -2.80 0.01 -8.10
C PHE A 59 -3.97 -0.78 -8.72
N VAL A 60 -4.63 -1.61 -7.91
CA VAL A 60 -5.74 -2.47 -8.37
C VAL A 60 -7.09 -1.94 -7.89
N ALA A 61 -7.20 -1.65 -6.59
CA ALA A 61 -8.46 -1.21 -6.00
C ALA A 61 -8.23 -0.28 -4.81
N ARG A 62 -9.09 0.71 -4.63
CA ARG A 62 -9.12 1.55 -3.43
C ARG A 62 -9.83 0.81 -2.31
N LEU A 63 -9.21 0.75 -1.13
CA LEU A 63 -9.76 0.10 0.07
C LEU A 63 -10.48 1.11 0.96
N ARG A 64 -9.85 2.25 1.26
CA ARG A 64 -10.40 3.28 2.16
C ARG A 64 -9.66 4.61 2.08
N ASP A 65 -10.25 5.63 2.67
CA ASP A 65 -9.59 6.90 3.00
C ASP A 65 -8.53 6.73 4.09
N GLU A 66 -7.65 7.73 4.20
CA GLU A 66 -6.73 7.88 5.33
C GLU A 66 -7.52 8.22 6.60
N ARG A 67 -7.05 7.74 7.75
CA ARG A 67 -7.68 8.02 9.04
C ARG A 67 -6.66 8.07 10.16
N HIS A 68 -6.94 8.88 11.17
CA HIS A 68 -6.20 8.87 12.42
C HIS A 68 -6.52 7.60 13.23
N PHE A 69 -5.55 7.13 14.01
CA PHE A 69 -5.73 6.05 14.98
C PHE A 69 -5.19 6.49 16.33
N ASP A 70 -5.97 6.22 17.37
CA ASP A 70 -5.64 6.66 18.72
C ASP A 70 -4.60 5.76 19.41
N SER A 71 -4.20 4.66 18.77
CA SER A 71 -3.12 3.78 19.23
C SER A 71 -2.48 2.99 18.10
N ALA A 72 -1.24 2.55 18.33
CA ALA A 72 -0.54 1.63 17.44
C ALA A 72 -1.27 0.29 17.28
N GLN A 73 -1.95 -0.20 18.33
CA GLN A 73 -2.75 -1.42 18.26
C GLN A 73 -3.96 -1.25 17.33
N ALA A 74 -4.65 -0.11 17.40
CA ALA A 74 -5.77 0.19 16.51
C ALA A 74 -5.31 0.31 15.04
N LEU A 75 -4.17 0.97 14.80
CA LEU A 75 -3.55 1.03 13.48
C LEU A 75 -3.22 -0.36 12.95
N LYS A 76 -2.55 -1.20 13.74
CA LYS A 76 -2.20 -2.57 13.35
C LYS A 76 -3.43 -3.38 12.96
N GLN A 77 -4.47 -3.37 13.81
CA GLN A 77 -5.72 -4.09 13.51
C GLN A 77 -6.37 -3.60 12.21
N GLN A 78 -6.27 -2.32 11.88
CA GLN A 78 -6.78 -1.83 10.61
C GLN A 78 -5.93 -2.31 9.43
N ILE A 79 -4.60 -2.27 9.55
CA ILE A 79 -3.69 -2.80 8.52
C ILE A 79 -4.00 -4.27 8.27
N ASP A 80 -4.22 -5.08 9.31
CA ASP A 80 -4.56 -6.50 9.17
C ASP A 80 -5.86 -6.69 8.36
N ARG A 81 -6.91 -5.89 8.63
CA ARG A 81 -8.16 -5.90 7.84
C ARG A 81 -7.95 -5.44 6.39
N ASP A 82 -7.10 -4.44 6.18
CA ASP A 82 -6.76 -3.95 4.85
C ASP A 82 -6.03 -5.05 4.04
N VAL A 83 -5.13 -5.81 4.69
CA VAL A 83 -4.44 -6.96 4.10
C VAL A 83 -5.41 -8.06 3.71
N ASP A 84 -6.32 -8.45 4.60
CA ASP A 84 -7.31 -9.49 4.31
C ASP A 84 -8.18 -9.10 3.11
N THR A 85 -8.64 -7.84 3.06
CA THR A 85 -9.41 -7.31 1.93
C THR A 85 -8.59 -7.30 0.64
N ALA A 86 -7.32 -6.86 0.71
CA ALA A 86 -6.44 -6.83 -0.44
C ALA A 86 -6.16 -8.23 -1.00
N ARG A 87 -5.96 -9.23 -0.13
CA ARG A 87 -5.73 -10.62 -0.57
C ARG A 87 -6.87 -11.14 -1.43
N VAL A 88 -8.12 -10.94 -1.00
CA VAL A 88 -9.32 -11.34 -1.74
C VAL A 88 -9.41 -10.65 -3.11
N LEU A 89 -9.20 -9.33 -3.13
CA LEU A 89 -9.28 -8.54 -4.38
C LEU A 89 -8.18 -8.91 -5.37
N LEU A 90 -6.96 -9.15 -4.89
CA LEU A 90 -5.78 -9.43 -5.73
C LEU A 90 -5.75 -10.87 -6.24
N GLU A 91 -6.39 -11.83 -5.56
CA GLU A 91 -6.61 -13.18 -6.09
C GLU A 91 -7.47 -13.13 -7.36
N SER A 92 -8.58 -12.40 -7.30
CA SER A 92 -9.49 -12.22 -8.44
C SER A 92 -8.83 -11.48 -9.62
N ALA A 93 -7.87 -10.59 -9.33
CA ALA A 93 -7.13 -9.83 -10.34
C ALA A 93 -5.97 -10.61 -10.99
N THR A 94 -5.59 -11.77 -10.46
CA THR A 94 -4.49 -12.60 -11.00
C THR A 94 -4.94 -13.47 -12.19
N LEU A 95 -6.24 -13.65 -12.38
CA LEU A 95 -6.84 -14.45 -13.46
C LEU A 95 -7.09 -13.65 -14.76
N ARG A 96 -6.44 -12.50 -14.94
CA ARG A 96 -6.58 -11.62 -16.11
C ARG A 96 -5.32 -11.58 -16.95
#